data_AF-A0A2V7DHF5-F1
#
_entry.id   AF-A0A2V7DHF5-F1
#
_cell.length_a   1.000
_cell.length_b   1.000
_cell.length_c   1.000
_cell.angle_alpha   90.00
_cell.angle_beta   90.00
_cell.angle_gamma   90.00
#
_symmetry.space_group_name_H-M   'P 1'
#
loop_
_entity.id
_entity.type
_entity.pdbx_description
1 polymer ?
#
loop_
_entity_poly.entity_id
_entity_poly.type
_entity_poly.pdbx_seq_one_letter_code
_entity_poly.pdbx_strand_id
1 'polypeptide(L)'
;MLRQVRRVVLGALLALVVFAGSLGLARQAAAECAWVMWSTTIYPSGNQVVSPFSSFTMKPDCDEQARFRTVADTGWKSEPRTVTTYTCLPDTVDPRTPKGSAR
;
A
#
# COMPACT_ATOMS: atom_id res chain seq x y z
N MET A 1 12.53 39.09 -41.24
CA MET A 1 11.88 37.77 -41.10
C MET A 1 12.45 36.91 -39.95
N LEU A 2 13.78 36.89 -39.68
CA LEU A 2 14.37 36.11 -38.55
C LEU A 2 13.80 36.39 -37.14
N ARG A 3 13.41 37.65 -36.85
CA ARG A 3 12.87 38.04 -35.54
C ARG A 3 11.48 37.43 -35.26
N GLN A 4 10.71 37.18 -36.31
CA GLN A 4 9.37 36.60 -36.22
C GLN A 4 9.44 35.09 -35.99
N VAL A 5 10.37 34.41 -36.68
CA VAL A 5 10.66 32.98 -36.47
C VAL A 5 11.13 32.72 -35.04
N ARG A 6 12.02 33.57 -34.49
CA ARG A 6 12.47 33.45 -33.09
C ARG A 6 11.33 33.54 -32.07
N ARG A 7 10.37 34.45 -32.27
CA ARG A 7 9.22 34.61 -31.36
C ARG A 7 8.30 33.39 -31.39
N VAL A 8 8.05 32.83 -32.58
CA VAL A 8 7.22 31.63 -32.75
C VAL A 8 7.89 30.40 -32.10
N VAL A 9 9.20 30.21 -32.33
CA VAL A 9 9.95 29.11 -31.74
C VAL A 9 10.01 29.20 -30.21
N LEU A 10 10.22 30.40 -29.66
CA LEU A 10 10.23 30.60 -28.20
C LEU A 10 8.88 30.25 -27.56
N GLY A 11 7.77 30.67 -28.20
CA GLY A 11 6.42 30.37 -27.72
C GLY A 11 6.09 28.87 -27.78
N ALA A 12 6.48 28.19 -28.86
CA ALA A 12 6.30 26.74 -28.99
C ALA A 12 7.10 25.95 -27.93
N LEU A 13 8.34 26.37 -27.64
CA LEU A 13 9.16 25.74 -26.61
C LEU A 13 8.57 25.92 -25.20
N LEU A 14 8.07 27.12 -24.88
CA LEU A 14 7.42 27.38 -23.58
C LEU A 14 6.15 26.52 -23.40
N ALA A 15 5.32 26.39 -24.44
CA ALA A 15 4.14 25.53 -24.41
C ALA A 15 4.50 24.06 -24.16
N LEU A 16 5.58 23.57 -24.79
CA LEU A 16 6.07 22.20 -24.64
C LEU A 16 6.58 21.93 -23.21
N VAL A 17 7.29 22.87 -22.60
CA VAL A 17 7.75 22.78 -21.20
C VAL A 17 6.57 22.74 -20.23
N VAL A 18 5.55 23.58 -20.43
CA VAL A 18 4.34 23.59 -19.59
C VAL A 18 3.54 22.29 -19.72
N PHE A 19 3.42 21.76 -20.94
CA PHE A 19 2.73 20.49 -21.21
C PHE A 19 3.49 19.29 -20.62
N ALA A 20 4.82 19.24 -20.75
CA ALA A 20 5.64 18.19 -20.14
C ALA A 20 5.65 18.27 -18.60
N GLY A 21 5.67 19.48 -18.04
CA GLY A 21 5.63 19.69 -16.58
C GLY A 21 4.30 19.25 -15.95
N SER A 22 3.17 19.39 -16.66
CA SER A 22 1.85 19.00 -16.15
C SER A 22 1.63 17.48 -16.12
N LEU A 23 2.27 16.70 -17.00
CA LEU A 23 2.28 15.23 -16.95
C LEU A 23 3.01 14.67 -15.71
N GLY A 24 3.94 15.42 -15.13
CA GLY A 24 4.70 15.01 -13.94
C GLY A 24 3.92 15.08 -12.63
N LEU A 25 2.98 16.03 -12.49
CA LEU A 25 2.23 16.24 -11.25
C LEU A 25 0.96 15.40 -11.13
N ALA A 26 0.44 14.84 -12.23
CA ALA A 26 -0.82 14.09 -12.22
C ALA A 26 -0.75 12.71 -11.52
N ARG A 27 0.43 12.29 -11.03
CA ARG A 27 0.60 10.99 -10.37
C ARG A 27 0.16 10.97 -8.90
N GLN A 28 -0.18 12.11 -8.31
CA GLN A 28 -0.57 12.23 -6.90
C GLN A 28 -2.07 12.16 -6.63
N ALA A 29 -2.91 12.03 -7.66
CA ALA A 29 -4.35 11.79 -7.47
C ALA A 29 -4.70 10.29 -7.45
N ALA A 30 -3.76 9.44 -7.03
CA ALA A 30 -4.15 8.15 -6.50
C ALA A 30 -4.80 8.45 -5.14
N ALA A 31 -6.09 8.12 -4.97
CA ALA A 31 -6.63 7.95 -3.64
C ALA A 31 -5.61 7.14 -2.83
N GLU A 32 -5.05 7.73 -1.78
CA GLU A 32 -3.95 7.14 -1.01
C GLU A 32 -4.51 5.95 -0.23
N CYS A 33 -4.68 4.81 -0.92
CA CYS A 33 -5.06 3.57 -0.27
C CYS A 33 -3.87 3.14 0.59
N ALA A 34 -3.90 3.50 1.86
CA ALA A 34 -2.99 2.91 2.82
C ALA A 34 -3.37 1.43 3.00
N TRP A 35 -2.38 0.56 2.92
CA TRP A 35 -2.51 -0.87 3.14
C TRP A 35 -1.99 -1.19 4.52
N VAL A 36 -2.83 -1.78 5.36
CA VAL A 36 -2.46 -2.23 6.70
C VAL A 36 -2.18 -3.72 6.63
N MET A 37 -0.97 -4.11 7.05
CA MET A 37 -0.64 -5.50 7.30
C MET A 37 -1.17 -5.86 8.68
N TRP A 38 -2.10 -6.80 8.72
CA TRP A 38 -2.70 -7.32 9.94
C TRP A 38 -2.01 -8.64 10.32
N SER A 39 -1.65 -8.78 11.59
CA SER A 39 -1.20 -10.04 12.16
C SER A 39 -2.38 -10.73 12.84
N THR A 40 -2.57 -12.00 12.51
CA THR A 40 -3.60 -12.86 13.10
C THR A 40 -2.92 -14.01 13.79
N THR A 41 -2.93 -14.00 15.12
CA THR A 41 -2.34 -15.03 15.97
C THR A 41 -3.43 -15.91 16.54
N ILE A 42 -3.35 -17.22 16.25
CA ILE A 42 -4.28 -18.24 16.73
C ILE A 42 -3.57 -19.03 17.83
N TYR A 43 -4.13 -19.02 19.03
CA TYR A 43 -3.62 -19.77 20.17
C TYR A 43 -4.21 -21.18 20.22
N PRO A 44 -3.55 -22.15 20.87
CA PRO A 44 -4.09 -23.49 21.08
C PRO A 44 -5.43 -23.54 21.80
N SER A 45 -5.80 -22.51 22.56
CA SER A 45 -7.12 -22.39 23.18
C SER A 45 -8.26 -22.13 22.19
N GLY A 46 -7.94 -21.87 20.90
CA GLY A 46 -8.90 -21.43 19.89
C GLY A 46 -9.12 -19.92 19.87
N ASN A 47 -8.55 -19.18 20.83
CA ASN A 47 -8.62 -17.72 20.83
C ASN A 47 -7.76 -17.16 19.70
N GLN A 48 -8.27 -16.11 19.05
CA GLN A 48 -7.56 -15.39 18.00
C GLN A 48 -7.36 -13.93 18.40
N VAL A 49 -6.14 -13.43 18.21
CA VAL A 49 -5.82 -12.02 18.37
C VAL A 49 -5.47 -11.47 17.00
N VAL A 50 -6.20 -10.42 16.59
CA VAL A 50 -5.98 -9.71 15.33
C VAL A 50 -5.54 -8.28 15.67
N SER A 51 -4.37 -7.88 15.17
CA SER A 51 -3.78 -6.57 15.43
C SER A 51 -3.14 -5.97 14.18
N PRO A 52 -3.17 -4.64 14.01
CA PRO A 52 -2.40 -4.01 12.96
C PRO A 52 -0.91 -4.17 13.27
N PHE A 53 -0.11 -4.54 12.27
CA PHE A 53 1.33 -4.74 12.39
C PHE A 53 2.11 -3.55 11.80
N SER A 54 1.80 -3.17 10.56
CA SER A 54 2.42 -2.01 9.88
C SER A 54 1.54 -1.48 8.75
N SER A 55 1.83 -0.28 8.25
CA SER A 55 1.11 0.38 7.16
C SER A 55 2.03 0.69 5.97
N PHE A 56 1.48 0.65 4.77
CA PHE A 56 2.18 0.86 3.50
C PHE A 56 1.36 1.72 2.55
N THR A 57 2.00 2.51 1.70
CA THR A 57 1.29 3.28 0.66
C THR A 57 0.92 2.40 -0.54
N MET A 58 1.62 1.28 -0.74
CA MET A 58 1.44 0.40 -1.89
C MET A 58 1.18 -1.04 -1.44
N LYS A 59 0.22 -1.70 -2.10
CA LYS A 59 -0.11 -3.10 -1.85
C LYS A 59 1.07 -4.06 -2.04
N PRO A 60 1.87 -3.94 -3.13
CA PRO A 60 2.99 -4.86 -3.37
C PRO A 60 3.99 -4.88 -2.22
N ASP A 61 4.33 -3.73 -1.66
CA ASP A 61 5.27 -3.61 -0.54
C ASP A 61 4.72 -4.30 0.73
N CYS A 62 3.42 -4.12 0.99
CA CYS A 62 2.73 -4.81 2.08
C CYS A 62 2.78 -6.34 1.88
N ASP A 63 2.42 -6.82 0.68
CA ASP A 63 2.37 -8.24 0.37
C ASP A 63 3.76 -8.90 0.46
N GLU A 64 4.80 -8.20 0.00
CA GLU A 64 6.20 -8.65 0.11
C GLU A 64 6.61 -8.78 1.58
N GLN A 65 6.33 -7.75 2.40
CA GLN A 65 6.63 -7.79 3.82
C GLN A 65 5.85 -8.89 4.56
N ALA A 66 4.58 -9.11 4.21
CA ALA A 66 3.75 -10.17 4.77
C ALA A 66 4.30 -11.56 4.47
N ARG A 67 4.78 -11.79 3.23
CA ARG A 67 5.45 -13.04 2.85
C ARG A 67 6.73 -13.26 3.64
N PHE A 68 7.57 -12.22 3.74
CA PHE A 68 8.81 -12.29 4.51
C PHE A 68 8.54 -12.66 5.97
N ARG A 69 7.55 -12.01 6.61
CA ARG A 69 7.16 -12.30 8.00
C ARG A 69 6.59 -13.69 8.19
N THR A 70 5.77 -14.15 7.26
CA THR A 70 5.22 -15.51 7.29
C THR A 70 6.35 -16.55 7.31
N VAL A 71 7.37 -16.39 6.47
CA VAL A 71 8.54 -17.29 6.45
C VAL A 71 9.33 -17.20 7.75
N ALA A 72 9.61 -15.99 8.24
CA ALA A 72 10.36 -15.78 9.48
C ALA A 72 9.68 -16.43 10.70
N ASP A 73 8.36 -16.28 10.82
CA ASP A 73 7.59 -16.84 11.92
C ASP A 73 7.49 -18.37 11.86
N THR A 74 7.45 -18.96 10.65
CA THR A 74 7.51 -20.42 10.50
C THR A 74 8.90 -21.00 10.79
N GLY A 75 9.97 -20.22 10.63
CA GLY A 75 11.34 -20.63 10.91
C GLY A 75 11.70 -20.56 12.40
N TRP A 76 11.02 -19.69 13.16
CA TRP A 76 11.16 -19.62 14.61
C TRP A 76 10.28 -20.69 15.26
N LYS A 77 10.85 -21.55 16.12
CA LYS A 77 10.10 -22.45 16.99
C LYS A 77 9.34 -21.63 18.05
N SER A 78 8.41 -20.77 17.63
CA SER A 78 7.41 -20.21 18.53
C SER A 78 6.64 -21.37 19.15
N GLU A 79 6.17 -21.18 20.37
CA GLU A 79 5.54 -22.20 21.21
C GLU A 79 4.63 -23.18 20.43
N PRO A 80 4.47 -24.44 20.88
CA PRO A 80 4.09 -25.57 20.02
C PRO A 80 2.79 -25.48 19.21
N ARG A 81 1.98 -24.41 19.30
CA ARG A 81 0.65 -24.32 18.68
C ARG A 81 0.22 -22.89 18.31
N THR A 82 1.12 -21.91 18.33
CA THR A 82 0.76 -20.52 17.98
C THR A 82 1.01 -20.30 16.50
N VAL A 83 -0.07 -20.18 15.72
CA VAL A 83 0.03 -19.89 14.27
C VAL A 83 -0.22 -18.39 14.07
N THR A 84 0.79 -17.68 13.57
CA THR A 84 0.66 -16.28 13.15
C THR A 84 0.60 -16.19 11.63
N THR A 85 -0.42 -15.51 11.13
CA THR A 85 -0.59 -15.21 9.69
C THR A 85 -0.63 -13.72 9.46
N TYR A 86 -0.14 -13.27 8.31
CA TYR A 86 -0.12 -11.86 7.93
C TYR A 86 -1.00 -11.65 6.71
N THR A 87 -1.88 -10.63 6.74
CA THR A 87 -2.78 -10.29 5.64
C THR A 87 -2.82 -8.79 5.41
N CYS A 88 -2.67 -8.37 4.17
CA CYS A 88 -2.76 -6.97 3.77
C CYS A 88 -4.19 -6.61 3.39
N LEU A 89 -4.76 -5.62 4.08
CA LEU A 89 -6.09 -5.07 3.81
C LEU A 89 -5.99 -3.55 3.60
N PRO A 90 -6.91 -2.93 2.85
CA PRO A 90 -7.04 -1.48 2.87
C PRO A 90 -7.27 -0.98 4.30
N ASP A 91 -6.76 0.19 4.64
CA ASP A 91 -6.93 0.88 5.92
C ASP A 91 -8.39 1.13 6.32
N THR A 92 -9.29 1.16 5.35
CA THR A 92 -10.75 1.24 5.55
C THR A 92 -11.39 -0.08 6.03
N VAL A 93 -10.66 -1.19 6.04
CA VAL A 93 -11.16 -2.51 6.45
C VAL A 93 -10.56 -2.92 7.79
N ASP A 94 -11.41 -3.00 8.82
CA ASP A 94 -11.02 -3.54 10.14
C ASP A 94 -11.44 -5.02 10.29
N PRO A 95 -10.50 -5.97 10.24
CA PRO A 95 -10.77 -7.40 10.36
C PRO A 95 -11.05 -7.86 11.79
N ARG A 96 -10.93 -7.00 12.81
CA ARG A 96 -11.25 -7.34 14.20
C ARG A 96 -12.75 -7.42 14.45
N THR A 97 -13.54 -6.84 13.55
CA THR A 97 -15.00 -6.85 13.68
C THR A 97 -15.53 -8.27 13.45
N PRO A 98 -16.43 -8.78 14.30
CA PRO A 98 -17.02 -10.10 14.09
C PRO A 98 -17.69 -10.19 12.72
N LYS A 99 -17.25 -11.14 11.87
CA LYS A 99 -17.99 -11.51 10.65
C LYS A 99 -19.32 -12.14 11.06
N GLY A 100 -20.35 -11.32 11.26
CA GLY A 100 -21.66 -11.83 11.68
C GLY A 100 -22.73 -10.82 12.12
N SER A 101 -22.47 -9.50 12.10
CA SER A 101 -23.53 -8.50 12.33
C SER A 101 -24.19 -8.06 11.02
N ALA A 102 -24.63 -9.02 10.20
CA ALA A 102 -25.72 -8.76 9.26
C ALA A 102 -27.00 -9.01 10.05
N ARG A 103 -27.85 -7.98 10.13
CA ARG A 103 -29.18 -7.99 10.77
C ARG A 103 -30.01 -9.22 10.40
#